data_AF-A0A0F2QTH2-F1
#
_entry.id   AF-A0A0F2QTH2-F1
#
_cell.length_a   1.000
_cell.length_b   1.000
_cell.length_c   1.000
_cell.angle_alpha   90.00
_cell.angle_beta   90.00
_cell.angle_gamma   90.00
#
_symmetry.space_group_name_H-M   'P 1'
#
loop_
_entity.id
_entity.type
_entity.pdbx_description
1 polymer ?
#
loop_
_entity_poly.entity_id
_entity_poly.type
_entity_poly.pdbx_seq_one_letter_code
_entity_poly.pdbx_strand_id
1 'polypeptide(L)'
;MMGSDHSKFPDFFDDDGPDPISAATRRPFTAKTAPKKKAGFYLSEELIDRFNRHFHQMKLTGTPIENKSALLELALMFALEDLDKGPGSLLLKTLMRRP
;
A
#
# COMPACT_ATOMS: atom_id res chain seq x y z
N MET A 1 -25.41 45.19 -12.85
CA MET A 1 -24.19 45.59 -12.12
C MET A 1 -24.37 45.17 -10.67
N MET A 2 -23.57 44.23 -10.16
CA MET A 2 -23.25 44.08 -8.73
C MET A 2 -21.98 43.20 -8.72
N GLY A 3 -20.83 43.81 -8.49
CA GLY A 3 -19.55 43.11 -8.36
C GLY A 3 -19.42 42.57 -6.95
N SER A 4 -19.12 41.28 -6.81
CA SER A 4 -18.76 40.67 -5.53
C SER A 4 -17.28 40.88 -5.27
N ASP A 5 -16.99 41.75 -4.31
CA ASP A 5 -15.66 42.10 -3.85
C ASP A 5 -14.94 40.87 -3.29
N HIS A 6 -13.78 40.55 -3.85
CA HIS A 6 -12.88 39.53 -3.33
C HIS A 6 -12.17 40.09 -2.09
N SER A 7 -12.62 39.73 -0.90
CA SER A 7 -11.84 39.90 0.32
C SER A 7 -10.60 39.00 0.26
N LYS A 8 -9.50 39.59 -0.22
CA LYS A 8 -8.12 39.07 -0.17
C LYS A 8 -7.61 39.07 1.28
N PHE A 9 -8.16 38.20 2.12
CA PHE A 9 -7.53 37.84 3.38
C PHE A 9 -7.32 36.34 3.35
N PRO A 10 -6.06 35.85 3.35
CA PRO A 10 -5.82 34.44 3.62
C PRO A 10 -6.32 34.18 5.04
N ASP A 11 -7.29 33.28 5.17
CA ASP A 11 -7.79 32.88 6.47
C ASP A 11 -6.63 32.19 7.20
N PHE A 12 -6.19 32.79 8.31
CA PHE A 12 -5.02 32.31 9.06
C PHE A 12 -5.31 30.98 9.77
N PHE A 13 -6.59 30.58 9.81
CA PHE A 13 -7.07 29.32 10.38
C PHE A 13 -7.35 28.24 9.34
N ASP A 14 -7.10 28.50 8.05
CA ASP A 14 -7.06 27.43 7.05
C ASP A 14 -5.86 26.53 7.35
N ASP A 15 -6.14 25.24 7.59
CA ASP A 15 -5.17 24.19 7.91
C ASP A 15 -4.29 23.79 6.70
N ASP A 16 -4.31 24.60 5.64
CA ASP A 16 -3.47 24.50 4.44
C ASP A 16 -2.10 25.20 4.62
N GLY A 17 -1.81 25.73 5.82
CA GLY A 17 -0.49 26.22 6.20
C GLY A 17 0.54 25.07 6.33
N PRO A 18 1.84 25.35 6.16
CA PRO A 18 2.87 24.34 6.39
C PRO A 18 2.82 23.88 7.86
N ASP A 19 2.54 22.59 8.08
CA ASP A 19 2.48 21.98 9.41
C ASP A 19 3.72 22.38 10.22
N PRO A 20 3.56 23.12 11.33
CA PRO A 20 4.68 23.67 12.09
C PRO A 20 5.58 22.56 12.64
N ILE A 21 5.02 21.37 12.87
CA ILE A 21 5.78 20.19 13.29
C ILE A 21 6.68 19.74 12.14
N SER A 22 6.14 19.63 10.93
CA SER A 22 6.89 19.22 9.73
C SER A 22 7.96 20.23 9.33
N ALA A 23 7.69 21.54 9.43
CA ALA A 23 8.65 22.60 9.15
C ALA A 23 9.85 22.59 10.13
N ALA A 24 9.59 22.34 11.42
CA ALA A 24 10.63 22.29 12.45
C ALA A 24 11.44 20.99 12.46
N THR A 25 10.81 19.85 12.12
CA THR A 25 11.45 18.53 12.23
C THR A 25 12.13 18.04 10.95
N ARG A 26 12.03 18.76 9.83
CA ARG A 26 12.57 18.34 8.51
C ARG A 26 12.22 16.87 8.24
N ARG A 27 10.97 16.48 8.52
CA ARG A 27 10.48 15.13 8.25
C ARG A 27 10.61 14.88 6.74
N PRO A 28 11.13 13.71 6.32
CA PRO A 28 11.11 13.36 4.91
C PRO A 28 9.66 13.44 4.43
N PHE A 29 9.44 14.04 3.26
CA PHE A 29 8.15 14.06 2.58
C PHE A 29 7.52 12.68 2.68
N THR A 30 6.48 12.53 3.50
CA THR A 30 5.67 11.33 3.47
C THR A 30 4.88 11.44 2.17
N ALA A 31 5.38 10.79 1.12
CA ALA A 31 4.65 10.63 -0.13
C ALA A 31 3.23 10.18 0.25
N LYS A 32 2.21 10.93 -0.16
CA LYS A 32 0.80 10.59 0.12
C LYS A 32 0.56 9.18 -0.39
N THR A 33 0.55 8.21 0.51
CA THR A 33 0.29 6.81 0.18
C THR A 33 -1.11 6.71 -0.37
N ALA A 34 -1.27 5.99 -1.49
CA ALA A 34 -2.57 5.74 -2.09
C ALA A 34 -3.57 5.22 -1.03
N PRO A 35 -4.87 5.56 -1.13
CA PRO A 35 -5.85 5.18 -0.12
C PRO A 35 -5.92 3.65 0.00
N LYS A 36 -5.60 3.11 1.18
CA LYS A 36 -5.64 1.67 1.46
C LYS A 36 -6.96 1.28 2.10
N LYS A 37 -7.61 0.24 1.57
CA LYS A 37 -8.83 -0.34 2.15
C LYS A 37 -8.52 -1.71 2.75
N LYS A 38 -8.99 -1.97 3.97
CA LYS A 38 -8.86 -3.27 4.62
C LYS A 38 -9.82 -4.27 3.96
N ALA A 39 -9.29 -5.44 3.58
CA ALA A 39 -10.06 -6.58 3.10
C ALA A 39 -9.80 -7.78 4.03
N GLY A 40 -10.85 -8.53 4.38
CA GLY A 40 -10.77 -9.76 5.17
C GLY A 40 -10.96 -10.96 4.26
N PHE A 41 -10.01 -11.90 4.26
CA PHE A 41 -10.09 -13.15 3.53
C PHE A 41 -9.87 -14.32 4.49
N TYR A 42 -10.56 -15.42 4.26
CA TYR A 42 -10.24 -16.69 4.89
C TYR A 42 -9.12 -17.36 4.11
N LEU A 43 -8.03 -17.70 4.79
CA LEU A 43 -6.89 -18.43 4.25
C LEU A 43 -6.67 -19.66 5.11
N SER A 44 -6.08 -20.71 4.55
CA SER A 44 -5.71 -21.89 5.34
C SER A 44 -4.62 -21.54 6.36
N GLU A 45 -4.67 -22.20 7.51
CA GLU A 45 -3.66 -22.02 8.57
C GLU A 45 -2.24 -22.32 8.04
N GLU A 46 -2.09 -23.40 7.27
CA GLU A 46 -0.82 -23.76 6.64
C GLU A 46 -0.23 -22.64 5.75
N LEU A 47 -1.10 -21.94 5.01
CA LEU A 47 -0.68 -20.84 4.15
C LEU A 47 -0.25 -19.63 5.00
N ILE A 48 -1.01 -19.32 6.05
CA ILE A 48 -0.69 -18.24 6.99
C ILE A 48 0.66 -18.51 7.68
N ASP A 49 0.90 -19.74 8.13
CA ASP A 49 2.15 -20.13 8.78
C ASP A 49 3.33 -20.06 7.84
N ARG A 50 3.17 -20.56 6.61
CA ARG A 50 4.20 -20.44 5.57
C ARG A 50 4.52 -18.98 5.27
N PHE A 51 3.50 -18.14 5.13
CA PHE A 51 3.67 -16.70 4.90
C PHE A 51 4.42 -16.04 6.07
N ASN A 52 4.02 -16.30 7.31
CA ASN A 52 4.65 -15.75 8.51
C ASN A 52 6.12 -16.15 8.59
N ARG A 53 6.44 -17.43 8.35
CA ARG A 53 7.83 -17.91 8.36
C ARG A 53 8.69 -17.17 7.34
N HIS A 54 8.21 -17.00 6.11
CA HIS A 54 8.94 -16.25 5.08
C HIS A 54 9.11 -14.78 5.46
N PHE A 55 8.06 -14.12 5.96
CA PHE A 55 8.16 -12.74 6.43
C PHE A 55 9.24 -12.57 7.50
N HIS A 56 9.27 -13.45 8.51
CA HIS A 56 10.27 -13.39 9.58
C HIS A 56 11.69 -13.68 9.07
N GLN A 57 11.84 -14.65 8.16
CA GLN A 57 13.13 -14.93 7.54
C GLN A 57 13.66 -13.72 6.74
N MET A 58 12.79 -13.04 5.99
CA MET A 58 13.16 -11.84 5.24
C MET A 58 13.54 -10.67 6.18
N LYS A 59 12.88 -10.55 7.33
CA LYS A 59 13.28 -9.58 8.37
C LYS A 59 14.64 -9.90 8.97
N LEU A 60 14.93 -11.17 9.27
CA LEU A 60 16.22 -11.59 9.82
C LEU A 60 17.39 -11.38 8.85
N THR A 61 17.13 -11.47 7.54
CA THR A 61 18.13 -11.23 6.49
C THR A 61 18.32 -9.75 6.15
N GLY A 62 17.62 -8.84 6.84
CA GLY A 62 17.74 -7.39 6.60
C GLY A 62 17.01 -6.90 5.36
N THR A 63 16.09 -7.67 4.80
CA THR A 63 15.27 -7.21 3.67
C THR A 63 14.39 -6.04 4.13
N PRO A 64 14.33 -4.91 3.39
CA PRO A 64 13.59 -3.71 3.79
C PRO A 64 12.07 -3.86 3.56
N ILE A 65 11.46 -4.89 4.16
CA ILE A 65 10.00 -5.03 4.20
C ILE A 65 9.52 -4.25 5.42
N GLU A 66 8.52 -3.39 5.25
CA GLU A 66 7.95 -2.62 6.35
C GLU A 66 7.14 -3.52 7.29
N ASN A 67 6.07 -4.13 6.77
CA ASN A 67 5.10 -4.92 7.52
C ASN A 67 4.53 -6.10 6.70
N LYS A 68 3.73 -6.95 7.35
CA LYS A 68 3.10 -8.11 6.71
C LYS A 68 2.17 -7.72 5.55
N SER A 69 1.41 -6.64 5.71
CA SER A 69 0.50 -6.15 4.67
C SER A 69 1.25 -5.74 3.40
N ALA A 70 2.42 -5.10 3.53
CA ALA A 70 3.26 -4.70 2.40
C ALA A 70 3.78 -5.93 1.63
N LEU A 71 4.20 -6.98 2.33
CA LEU A 71 4.62 -8.23 1.68
C LEU A 71 3.45 -8.93 0.99
N LEU A 72 2.28 -8.95 1.63
CA LEU A 72 1.07 -9.55 1.04
C LEU A 72 0.60 -8.77 -0.19
N GLU A 73 0.65 -7.44 -0.15
CA GLU A 73 0.33 -6.54 -1.26
C GLU A 73 1.25 -6.82 -2.46
N LEU A 74 2.56 -6.95 -2.23
CA LEU A 74 3.53 -7.30 -3.28
C LEU A 74 3.30 -8.69 -3.86
N ALA A 75 3.00 -9.69 -3.00
CA ALA A 75 2.68 -11.03 -3.45
C ALA A 75 1.40 -11.08 -4.29
N LEU A 76 0.37 -10.29 -3.93
CA LEU A 76 -0.87 -10.16 -4.69
C LEU A 76 -0.63 -9.45 -6.03
N MET A 77 0.15 -8.37 -6.04
CA MET A 77 0.56 -7.70 -7.28
C MET A 77 1.23 -8.68 -8.24
N PHE A 78 2.21 -9.44 -7.76
CA PHE A 78 2.91 -10.44 -8.56
C PHE A 78 1.95 -11.52 -9.10
N ALA A 79 0.98 -11.94 -8.29
CA ALA A 79 -0.03 -12.89 -8.73
C ALA A 79 -0.94 -12.31 -9.83
N LEU A 80 -1.37 -11.05 -9.70
CA LEU A 80 -2.18 -10.37 -10.71
C LEU A 80 -1.39 -10.17 -12.01
N GLU A 81 -0.13 -9.75 -11.93
CA GLU A 81 0.77 -9.63 -13.10
C GLU A 81 0.97 -10.98 -13.81
N ASP A 82 1.01 -12.09 -13.06
CA ASP A 82 1.07 -13.41 -13.67
C ASP A 82 -0.24 -13.78 -14.38
N LEU A 83 -1.40 -13.40 -13.84
CA LEU A 83 -2.71 -13.60 -14.48
C LEU A 83 -2.85 -12.77 -15.76
N ASP A 84 -2.29 -11.56 -15.80
CA ASP A 84 -2.31 -10.69 -16.98
C ASP A 84 -1.55 -11.29 -18.17
N LYS A 85 -0.68 -12.29 -17.95
CA LYS A 85 -0.04 -13.07 -19.03
C LYS A 85 -1.02 -14.00 -19.76
N GLY A 86 -2.27 -14.10 -19.29
CA GLY A 86 -3.32 -14.91 -19.91
C GLY A 86 -2.92 -16.38 -20.06
N PRO A 87 -2.94 -16.97 -21.28
CA PRO A 87 -2.53 -18.36 -21.51
C PRO A 87 -1.10 -18.68 -21.06
N GLY A 88 -0.25 -17.66 -20.89
CA GLY A 88 1.10 -17.79 -20.36
C GLY A 88 1.16 -18.02 -18.84
N SER A 89 0.13 -17.61 -18.10
CA SER A 89 0.08 -17.59 -16.64
C SER A 89 0.40 -18.96 -16.02
N LEU A 90 1.35 -18.97 -15.08
CA LEU A 90 1.65 -20.15 -14.28
C LEU A 90 0.52 -20.44 -13.28
N LEU A 91 -0.13 -19.39 -12.77
CA LEU A 91 -1.29 -19.52 -11.89
C LEU A 91 -2.47 -20.19 -12.59
N LEU A 92 -2.85 -19.73 -13.79
CA LEU A 92 -3.95 -20.34 -14.54
C LEU A 92 -3.64 -21.79 -14.92
N LYS A 93 -2.40 -22.06 -15.36
CA LYS A 93 -1.95 -23.43 -15.65
C LYS A 93 -2.02 -24.34 -14.43
N THR A 94 -1.66 -23.83 -13.25
CA THR A 94 -1.71 -24.60 -11.99
C THR A 94 -3.16 -24.84 -11.57
N LEU A 95 -4.03 -23.84 -11.72
CA LEU A 95 -5.46 -23.94 -11.41
C LEU A 95 -6.13 -25.00 -12.30
N MET A 96 -5.84 -25.02 -13.60
CA MET A 96 -6.38 -26.00 -14.54
C MET A 96 -5.80 -27.41 -14.36
N ARG A 97 -4.70 -27.56 -13.64
CA ARG A 97 -4.07 -28.86 -13.34
C ARG A 97 -4.52 -29.47 -12.01
N ARG A 98 -5.18 -28.70 -11.14
CA ARG A 98 -5.76 -29.26 -9.93
C ARG A 98 -7.00 -30.09 -10.33
N PRO A 99 -7.07 -31.37 -9.94
CA PRO A 99 -8.25 -32.21 -10.18
C PRO A 99 -9.49 -31.70 -9.42
#